data_AF-A0A2V7U483-F1
#
_entry.id   AF-A0A2V7U483-F1
#
_cell.length_a   1.000
_cell.length_b   1.000
_cell.length_c   1.000
_cell.angle_alpha   90.00
_cell.angle_beta   90.00
_cell.angle_gamma   90.00
#
_symmetry.space_group_name_H-M   'P 1'
#
loop_
_entity.id
_entity.type
_entity.pdbx_description
1 polymer ?
#
loop_
_entity_poly.entity_id
_entity_poly.type
_entity_poly.pdbx_seq_one_letter_code
_entity_poly.pdbx_strand_id
1 'polypeptide(L)'
;LAAVLAVLVVAMPDPPRFWARLHGRDGASGGPVTVDEDATGVGALTRNPWPPGEWQLSCNGKGQGALPFFEGHTLLGAVPAILHGGPQDVAIIGLGTGGTAWAAACRPETADVTVYEIFGPQRRLLEAFRSRERYPPLEGFLRDPRIRIEVADGRNALERSARRFDLIEADPIFPDRAYSGNLYSVEFFRRCAGKLKPGGLVCTWAPTARIYASFHAAFPHVVGLENRSIVVGSNEPIPVDVEAWVARATSPAVVSYLGAELSQEVVKRVQKCKTLVRTGRRAVDLNHDLFPRDEFLTP
;
A
#
# COMPACT_ATOMS: atom_id res chain seq x y z
N LEU A 1 -21.72 -19.38 39.58
CA LEU A 1 -21.26 -19.23 38.18
C LEU A 1 -22.06 -18.18 37.42
N ALA A 2 -23.38 -18.33 37.26
CA ALA A 2 -24.22 -17.36 36.52
C ALA A 2 -24.15 -15.92 37.06
N ALA A 3 -24.20 -15.73 38.38
CA ALA A 3 -24.06 -14.40 39.00
C ALA A 3 -22.68 -13.76 38.76
N VAL A 4 -21.61 -14.56 38.76
CA VAL A 4 -20.24 -14.09 38.47
C VAL A 4 -20.12 -13.69 37.00
N LEU A 5 -20.69 -14.48 36.08
CA LEU A 5 -20.74 -14.15 34.66
C LEU A 5 -21.56 -12.87 34.41
N ALA A 6 -22.69 -12.69 35.09
CA ALA A 6 -23.49 -11.46 34.99
C ALA A 6 -22.72 -10.23 35.49
N VAL A 7 -22.01 -10.34 36.62
CA VAL A 7 -21.14 -9.26 37.13
C VAL A 7 -20.01 -8.96 36.15
N LEU A 8 -19.37 -9.99 35.55
CA LEU A 8 -18.34 -9.79 34.54
C LEU A 8 -18.89 -9.09 33.29
N VAL A 9 -20.07 -9.47 32.81
CA VAL A 9 -20.73 -8.82 31.67
C VAL A 9 -21.04 -7.35 31.97
N VAL A 10 -21.51 -7.02 33.18
CA VAL A 10 -21.81 -5.64 33.58
C VAL A 10 -20.55 -4.82 33.86
N ALA A 11 -19.48 -5.45 34.36
CA ALA A 11 -18.21 -4.78 34.63
C ALA A 11 -17.33 -4.59 33.39
N MET A 12 -17.57 -5.36 32.32
CA MET A 12 -16.88 -5.19 31.06
C MET A 12 -17.26 -3.85 30.43
N PRO A 13 -16.28 -3.01 30.08
CA PRO A 13 -16.56 -1.80 29.31
C PRO A 13 -17.17 -2.16 27.96
N ASP A 14 -17.92 -1.23 27.36
CA ASP A 14 -18.34 -1.37 25.98
C ASP A 14 -17.13 -1.61 25.06
N PRO A 15 -17.28 -2.30 23.91
CA PRO A 15 -16.14 -2.65 23.05
C PRO A 15 -15.25 -1.44 22.68
N PRO A 16 -15.79 -0.26 22.32
CA PRO A 16 -14.96 0.92 22.06
C PRO A 16 -14.08 1.33 23.25
N ARG A 17 -14.63 1.38 24.47
CA ARG A 17 -13.87 1.70 25.69
C ARG A 17 -12.89 0.59 26.06
N PHE A 18 -13.27 -0.68 25.88
CA PHE A 18 -12.39 -1.82 26.09
C PHE A 18 -11.13 -1.70 25.21
N TRP A 19 -11.31 -1.49 23.91
CA TRP A 19 -10.20 -1.36 22.98
C TRP A 19 -9.41 -0.07 23.18
N ALA A 20 -10.06 1.05 23.50
CA ALA A 20 -9.36 2.29 23.86
C ALA A 20 -8.41 2.08 25.06
N ARG A 21 -8.85 1.35 26.10
CA ARG A 21 -8.00 0.93 27.23
C ARG A 21 -6.80 0.11 26.77
N LEU A 22 -7.03 -0.90 25.93
CA LEU A 22 -5.96 -1.79 25.46
C LEU A 22 -4.92 -1.05 24.61
N HIS A 23 -5.33 -0.02 23.89
CA HIS A 23 -4.44 0.87 23.14
C HIS A 23 -3.76 1.95 24.02
N GLY A 24 -3.92 1.91 25.34
CA GLY A 24 -3.34 2.88 26.27
C GLY A 24 -3.94 4.29 26.14
N ARG A 25 -5.19 4.38 25.67
CA ARG A 25 -5.89 5.64 25.37
C ARG A 25 -7.12 5.89 26.22
N ASP A 26 -7.28 5.18 27.34
CA ASP A 26 -8.35 5.49 28.29
C ASP A 26 -7.92 6.60 29.25
N GLY A 27 -8.68 7.71 29.27
CA GLY A 27 -8.43 8.88 30.12
C GLY A 27 -8.31 10.21 29.37
N ALA A 28 -8.16 11.32 30.11
CA ALA A 28 -8.17 12.70 29.59
C ALA A 28 -7.01 13.03 28.60
N SER A 29 -5.96 12.21 28.57
CA SER A 29 -4.82 12.31 27.65
C SER A 29 -4.90 11.39 26.43
N GLY A 30 -5.84 10.44 26.43
CA GLY A 30 -6.09 9.54 25.31
C GLY A 30 -6.97 10.22 24.28
N GLY A 31 -6.36 10.81 23.25
CA GLY A 31 -7.09 11.41 22.13
C GLY A 31 -8.11 10.43 21.49
N PRO A 32 -8.98 10.92 20.59
CA PRO A 32 -10.05 10.10 20.02
C PRO A 32 -9.52 8.81 19.38
N VAL A 33 -10.23 7.71 19.65
CA VAL A 33 -9.97 6.38 19.10
C VAL A 33 -11.19 5.97 18.27
N THR A 34 -10.94 5.45 17.07
CA THR A 34 -11.95 4.70 16.31
C THR A 34 -11.49 3.25 16.26
N VAL A 35 -12.36 2.32 16.63
CA VAL A 35 -12.10 0.89 16.51
C VAL A 35 -13.21 0.28 15.68
N ASP A 36 -12.82 -0.67 14.84
CA ASP A 36 -13.73 -1.50 14.05
C ASP A 36 -13.15 -2.92 13.98
N GLU A 37 -14.01 -3.92 13.98
CA GLU A 37 -13.60 -5.33 13.98
C GLU A 37 -14.52 -6.15 13.09
N ASP A 38 -13.96 -7.19 12.48
CA ASP A 38 -14.70 -8.27 11.85
C ASP A 38 -13.89 -9.58 11.87
N ALA A 39 -14.31 -10.58 11.09
CA ALA A 39 -13.64 -11.88 11.03
C ALA A 39 -12.16 -11.81 10.57
N THR A 40 -11.70 -10.70 10.01
CA THR A 40 -10.32 -10.48 9.55
C THR A 40 -9.43 -9.84 10.63
N GLY A 41 -10.02 -9.32 11.71
CA GLY A 41 -9.32 -8.84 12.91
C GLY A 41 -9.83 -7.51 13.44
N VAL A 42 -9.00 -6.84 14.24
CA VAL A 42 -9.35 -5.61 14.96
C VAL A 42 -8.49 -4.45 14.48
N GLY A 43 -9.14 -3.42 13.94
CA GLY A 43 -8.51 -2.24 13.37
C GLY A 43 -8.74 -1.02 14.26
N ALA A 44 -7.73 -0.17 14.37
CA ALA A 44 -7.83 1.06 15.14
C ALA A 44 -7.24 2.26 14.40
N LEU A 45 -7.91 3.39 14.49
CA LEU A 45 -7.35 4.71 14.21
C LEU A 45 -7.19 5.46 15.52
N THR A 46 -5.95 5.85 15.83
CA THR A 46 -5.61 6.61 17.05
C THR A 46 -4.81 7.84 16.69
N ARG A 47 -5.02 8.97 17.38
CA ARG A 47 -4.12 10.12 17.23
C ARG A 47 -2.72 9.78 17.69
N ASN A 48 -1.72 10.01 16.86
CA ASN A 48 -0.33 9.81 17.21
C ASN A 48 0.09 10.86 18.27
N PRO A 49 0.67 10.45 19.42
CA PRO A 49 1.24 11.41 20.37
C PRO A 49 2.49 12.09 19.80
N TRP A 50 3.21 11.42 18.88
CA TRP A 50 4.41 11.97 18.28
C TRP A 50 4.68 11.36 16.88
N PRO A 51 4.68 12.17 15.80
CA PRO A 51 4.41 13.60 15.77
C PRO A 51 2.93 13.93 16.04
N PRO A 52 2.62 15.07 16.70
CA PRO A 52 1.25 15.47 17.00
C PRO A 52 0.51 15.87 15.71
N GLY A 53 -0.79 15.52 15.64
CA GLY A 53 -1.68 15.88 14.54
C GLY A 53 -1.94 14.75 13.54
N GLU A 54 -1.10 13.72 13.54
CA GLU A 54 -1.31 12.52 12.72
C GLU A 54 -2.26 11.53 13.39
N TRP A 55 -2.88 10.68 12.57
CA TRP A 55 -3.63 9.52 13.00
C TRP A 55 -2.96 8.26 12.50
N GLN A 56 -2.66 7.36 13.42
CA GLN A 56 -2.07 6.06 13.12
C GLN A 56 -3.16 5.03 12.88
N LEU A 57 -3.10 4.37 11.72
CA LEU A 57 -3.85 3.16 11.42
C LEU A 57 -3.07 1.96 11.96
N SER A 58 -3.74 1.13 12.75
CA SER A 58 -3.21 -0.14 13.24
C SER A 58 -4.14 -1.29 12.90
N CYS A 59 -3.56 -2.42 12.51
CA CYS A 59 -4.25 -3.69 12.29
C CYS A 59 -3.70 -4.70 13.30
N ASN A 60 -4.57 -5.26 14.14
CA ASN A 60 -4.21 -6.17 15.23
C ASN A 60 -3.08 -5.61 16.13
N GLY A 61 -3.16 -4.31 16.44
CA GLY A 61 -2.20 -3.60 17.30
C GLY A 61 -0.86 -3.27 16.63
N LYS A 62 -0.68 -3.55 15.33
CA LYS A 62 0.53 -3.17 14.57
C LYS A 62 0.21 -2.00 13.65
N GLY A 63 1.00 -0.93 13.72
CA GLY A 63 0.87 0.22 12.83
C GLY A 63 1.12 -0.15 11.37
N GLN A 64 0.24 0.28 10.47
CA GLN A 64 0.31 0.02 9.02
C GLN A 64 0.33 1.30 8.17
N GLY A 65 0.03 2.46 8.76
CA GLY A 65 0.08 3.72 8.04
C GLY A 65 -0.39 4.89 8.89
N ALA A 66 -0.36 6.07 8.29
CA ALA A 66 -0.79 7.31 8.92
C ALA A 66 -1.68 8.16 8.01
N LEU A 67 -2.48 9.01 8.65
CA LEU A 67 -3.23 10.12 8.06
C LEU A 67 -2.74 11.43 8.68
N PRO A 68 -2.43 12.49 7.92
CA PRO A 68 -2.40 12.58 6.45
C PRO A 68 -1.52 11.51 5.79
N PHE A 69 -1.72 11.24 4.50
CA PHE A 69 -1.02 10.16 3.80
C PHE A 69 0.49 10.32 3.91
N PHE A 70 1.17 9.24 4.28
CA PHE A 70 2.62 9.18 4.31
C PHE A 70 3.19 9.37 2.89
N GLU A 71 4.14 10.29 2.75
CA GLU A 71 4.74 10.66 1.46
C GLU A 71 5.34 9.45 0.73
N GLY A 72 5.93 8.50 1.47
CA GLY A 72 6.47 7.27 0.87
C GLY A 72 5.40 6.46 0.11
N HIS A 73 4.20 6.32 0.69
CA HIS A 73 3.10 5.58 0.07
C HIS A 73 2.51 6.32 -1.14
N THR A 74 2.37 7.65 -1.06
CA THR A 74 1.88 8.43 -2.20
C THR A 74 2.87 8.40 -3.36
N LEU A 75 4.18 8.45 -3.09
CA LEU A 75 5.21 8.28 -4.11
C LEU A 75 5.21 6.88 -4.72
N LEU A 76 5.00 5.84 -3.89
CA LEU A 76 4.93 4.45 -4.34
C LEU A 76 3.79 4.22 -5.33
N GLY A 77 2.69 4.98 -5.21
CA GLY A 77 1.59 4.97 -6.18
C GLY A 77 1.82 5.88 -7.39
N ALA A 78 2.24 7.13 -7.18
CA ALA A 78 2.36 8.13 -8.25
C ALA A 78 3.51 7.85 -9.22
N VAL A 79 4.68 7.46 -8.72
CA VAL A 79 5.88 7.23 -9.56
C VAL A 79 5.61 6.19 -10.65
N PRO A 80 5.15 4.96 -10.36
CA PRO A 80 4.90 3.99 -11.43
C PRO A 80 3.78 4.41 -12.39
N ALA A 81 2.76 5.15 -11.91
CA ALA A 81 1.70 5.70 -12.77
C ALA A 81 2.22 6.77 -13.77
N ILE A 82 3.27 7.51 -13.39
CA ILE A 82 3.95 8.48 -14.27
C ILE A 82 4.91 7.80 -15.25
N LEU A 83 5.62 6.75 -14.77
CA LEU A 83 6.49 5.93 -15.61
C LEU A 83 5.71 5.29 -16.76
N HIS A 84 4.51 4.77 -16.47
CA HIS A 84 3.63 4.18 -17.47
C HIS A 84 3.12 5.22 -18.51
N GLY A 85 3.02 4.80 -19.78
CA GLY A 85 2.59 5.65 -20.89
C GLY A 85 1.18 6.23 -20.71
N GLY A 86 0.22 5.38 -20.36
CA GLY A 86 -1.16 5.75 -20.04
C GLY A 86 -1.86 4.62 -19.28
N PRO A 87 -1.68 4.53 -17.94
CA PRO A 87 -2.24 3.41 -17.17
C PRO A 87 -3.75 3.54 -17.08
N GLN A 88 -4.53 2.55 -17.51
CA GLN A 88 -6.00 2.59 -17.48
C GLN A 88 -6.57 1.68 -16.40
N ASP A 89 -6.11 0.43 -16.35
CA ASP A 89 -6.51 -0.58 -15.39
C ASP A 89 -5.40 -0.77 -14.35
N VAL A 90 -5.67 -0.36 -13.11
CA VAL A 90 -4.72 -0.41 -11.99
C VAL A 90 -5.21 -1.40 -10.93
N ALA A 91 -4.32 -2.28 -10.46
CA ALA A 91 -4.53 -3.10 -9.29
C ALA A 91 -3.61 -2.65 -8.15
N ILE A 92 -4.15 -2.54 -6.95
CA ILE A 92 -3.40 -2.22 -5.72
C ILE A 92 -3.62 -3.38 -4.75
N ILE A 93 -2.56 -3.92 -4.17
CA ILE A 93 -2.62 -5.02 -3.20
C ILE A 93 -2.25 -4.47 -1.83
N GLY A 94 -3.26 -4.37 -0.97
CA GLY A 94 -3.22 -3.62 0.29
C GLY A 94 -3.81 -2.22 0.14
N LEU A 95 -4.60 -1.79 1.11
CA LEU A 95 -5.21 -0.45 1.12
C LEU A 95 -4.37 0.55 1.92
N GLY A 96 -3.74 0.12 3.02
CA GLY A 96 -3.19 1.00 4.05
C GLY A 96 -4.16 2.14 4.43
N THR A 97 -3.68 3.37 4.42
CA THR A 97 -4.55 4.55 4.61
C THR A 97 -5.21 5.05 3.32
N GLY A 98 -4.95 4.42 2.16
CA GLY A 98 -5.48 4.79 0.84
C GLY A 98 -4.54 5.65 -0.01
N GLY A 99 -3.42 6.12 0.56
CA GLY A 99 -2.50 7.05 -0.12
C GLY A 99 -1.89 6.51 -1.41
N THR A 100 -1.50 5.23 -1.44
CA THR A 100 -0.92 4.60 -2.64
C THR A 100 -1.93 4.52 -3.77
N ALA A 101 -3.13 3.98 -3.48
CA ALA A 101 -4.20 3.86 -4.46
C ALA A 101 -4.69 5.22 -4.97
N TRP A 102 -4.84 6.20 -4.07
CA TRP A 102 -5.15 7.59 -4.44
C TRP A 102 -4.12 8.15 -5.41
N ALA A 103 -2.83 8.02 -5.09
CA ALA A 103 -1.75 8.59 -5.90
C ALA A 103 -1.56 7.86 -7.25
N ALA A 104 -1.82 6.55 -7.30
CA ALA A 104 -1.81 5.77 -8.54
C ALA A 104 -2.91 6.21 -9.53
N ALA A 105 -3.98 6.83 -9.04
CA ALA A 105 -5.08 7.37 -9.85
C ALA A 105 -4.84 8.80 -10.37
N CYS A 106 -3.62 9.34 -10.23
CA CYS A 106 -3.30 10.72 -10.60
C CYS A 106 -3.32 11.01 -12.10
N ARG A 107 -3.34 9.96 -12.93
CA ARG A 107 -3.34 10.06 -14.39
C ARG A 107 -4.77 10.22 -14.92
N PRO A 108 -5.03 11.14 -15.86
CA PRO A 108 -6.33 11.26 -16.50
C PRO A 108 -6.71 10.01 -17.31
N GLU A 109 -5.72 9.22 -17.74
CA GLU A 109 -5.93 7.95 -18.43
C GLU A 109 -6.44 6.84 -17.50
N THR A 110 -6.22 6.95 -16.18
CA THR A 110 -6.66 5.94 -15.21
C THR A 110 -8.17 5.88 -15.17
N ALA A 111 -8.73 4.71 -15.50
CA ALA A 111 -10.16 4.48 -15.65
C ALA A 111 -10.73 3.57 -14.55
N ASP A 112 -9.99 2.55 -14.11
CA ASP A 112 -10.37 1.65 -13.02
C ASP A 112 -9.17 1.38 -12.12
N VAL A 113 -9.38 1.52 -10.81
CA VAL A 113 -8.43 1.16 -9.76
C VAL A 113 -9.12 0.18 -8.84
N THR A 114 -8.66 -1.06 -8.83
CA THR A 114 -9.15 -2.09 -7.90
C THR A 114 -8.14 -2.27 -6.77
N VAL A 115 -8.55 -1.96 -5.55
CA VAL A 115 -7.77 -2.17 -4.33
C VAL A 115 -8.24 -3.47 -3.68
N TYR A 116 -7.37 -4.46 -3.59
CA TYR A 116 -7.63 -5.71 -2.87
C TYR A 116 -7.09 -5.57 -1.44
N GLU A 117 -7.99 -5.55 -0.47
CA GLU A 117 -7.65 -5.44 0.95
C GLU A 117 -8.21 -6.65 1.70
N ILE A 118 -7.35 -7.39 2.38
CA ILE A 118 -7.75 -8.57 3.14
C ILE A 118 -8.37 -8.18 4.49
N PHE A 119 -8.03 -7.00 5.01
CA PHE A 119 -8.44 -6.47 6.30
C PHE A 119 -9.69 -5.60 6.20
N GLY A 120 -10.84 -6.25 6.34
CA GLY A 120 -12.18 -5.66 6.16
C GLY A 120 -12.46 -4.35 6.94
N PRO A 121 -12.02 -4.18 8.21
CA PRO A 121 -12.31 -2.98 9.00
C PRO A 121 -11.73 -1.69 8.40
N GLN A 122 -10.66 -1.78 7.62
CA GLN A 122 -9.87 -0.64 7.21
C GLN A 122 -10.67 0.41 6.43
N ARG A 123 -11.51 -0.01 5.48
CA ARG A 123 -12.38 0.91 4.73
C ARG A 123 -13.33 1.67 5.66
N ARG A 124 -13.95 0.97 6.63
CA ARG A 124 -14.90 1.58 7.58
C ARG A 124 -14.19 2.57 8.51
N LEU A 125 -12.96 2.27 8.92
CA LEU A 125 -12.12 3.19 9.68
C LEU A 125 -11.81 4.48 8.90
N LEU A 126 -11.47 4.37 7.61
CA LEU A 126 -11.23 5.53 6.76
C LEU A 126 -12.49 6.39 6.57
N GLU A 127 -13.66 5.76 6.41
CA GLU A 127 -14.95 6.48 6.35
C GLU A 127 -15.27 7.20 7.67
N ALA A 128 -15.02 6.55 8.80
CA ALA A 128 -15.20 7.15 10.11
C ALA A 128 -14.24 8.33 10.34
N PHE A 129 -12.99 8.24 9.87
CA PHE A 129 -12.07 9.38 9.86
C PHE A 129 -12.62 10.53 9.01
N ARG A 130 -13.07 10.25 7.77
CA ARG A 130 -13.64 11.25 6.86
C ARG A 130 -14.81 12.01 7.48
N SER A 131 -15.62 11.36 8.31
CA SER A 131 -16.73 12.04 9.01
C SER A 131 -16.30 12.98 10.15
N ARG A 132 -15.04 12.88 10.60
CA ARG A 132 -14.52 13.59 11.79
C ARG A 132 -13.52 14.67 11.42
N GLU A 133 -12.68 14.41 10.42
CA GLU A 133 -11.55 15.24 10.04
C GLU A 133 -11.62 15.56 8.55
N ARG A 134 -11.43 16.84 8.21
CA ARG A 134 -11.37 17.26 6.81
C ARG A 134 -9.98 16.98 6.25
N TYR A 135 -9.89 16.03 5.31
CA TYR A 135 -8.67 15.73 4.59
C TYR A 135 -8.99 15.47 3.12
N PRO A 136 -8.90 16.50 2.24
CA PRO A 136 -9.38 16.43 0.86
C PRO A 136 -8.82 15.25 0.03
N PRO A 137 -7.54 14.84 0.13
CA PRO A 137 -7.04 13.67 -0.57
C PRO A 137 -7.78 12.37 -0.22
N LEU A 138 -8.08 12.14 1.06
CA LEU A 138 -8.86 10.97 1.47
C LEU A 138 -10.33 11.07 1.05
N GLU A 139 -10.92 12.27 1.09
CA GLU A 139 -12.27 12.49 0.55
C GLU A 139 -12.33 12.18 -0.95
N GLY A 140 -11.33 12.63 -1.71
CA GLY A 140 -11.17 12.33 -3.13
C GLY A 140 -11.04 10.83 -3.35
N PHE A 141 -10.15 10.16 -2.62
CA PHE A 141 -9.97 8.71 -2.68
C PHE A 141 -11.26 7.92 -2.43
N LEU A 142 -11.97 8.20 -1.33
CA LEU A 142 -13.18 7.44 -0.95
C LEU A 142 -14.38 7.71 -1.86
N ARG A 143 -14.39 8.85 -2.57
CA ARG A 143 -15.48 9.26 -3.47
C ARG A 143 -15.18 9.07 -4.95
N ASP A 144 -13.94 8.74 -5.31
CA ASP A 144 -13.56 8.56 -6.72
C ASP A 144 -14.26 7.31 -7.28
N PRO A 145 -15.17 7.46 -8.27
CA PRO A 145 -15.92 6.33 -8.81
C PRO A 145 -15.04 5.32 -9.57
N ARG A 146 -13.81 5.71 -9.92
CA ARG A 146 -12.82 4.83 -10.55
C ARG A 146 -12.22 3.85 -9.55
N ILE A 147 -12.27 4.15 -8.25
CA ILE A 147 -11.62 3.37 -7.20
C ILE A 147 -12.62 2.45 -6.53
N ARG A 148 -12.37 1.15 -6.59
CA ARG A 148 -13.17 0.11 -5.91
C ARG A 148 -12.28 -0.64 -4.93
N ILE A 149 -12.74 -0.74 -3.69
CA ILE A 149 -12.08 -1.51 -2.64
C ILE A 149 -12.83 -2.84 -2.51
N GLU A 150 -12.15 -3.94 -2.80
CA GLU A 150 -12.65 -5.30 -2.70
C GLU A 150 -12.03 -5.98 -1.48
N VAL A 151 -12.87 -6.49 -0.58
CA VAL A 151 -12.40 -7.24 0.59
C VAL A 151 -12.01 -8.65 0.15
N ALA A 152 -10.72 -8.86 -0.11
CA ALA A 152 -10.19 -10.10 -0.64
C ALA A 152 -8.68 -10.22 -0.39
N ASP A 153 -8.18 -11.46 -0.35
CA ASP A 153 -6.74 -11.72 -0.46
C ASP A 153 -6.25 -11.32 -1.86
N GLY A 154 -5.38 -10.32 -1.96
CA GLY A 154 -4.97 -9.76 -3.25
C GLY A 154 -4.22 -10.73 -4.15
N ARG A 155 -3.46 -11.67 -3.56
CA ARG A 155 -2.82 -12.75 -4.33
C ARG A 155 -3.87 -13.68 -4.96
N ASN A 156 -4.84 -14.13 -4.19
CA ASN A 156 -5.91 -15.01 -4.66
C ASN A 156 -6.84 -14.29 -5.65
N ALA A 157 -7.19 -13.04 -5.37
CA ALA A 157 -8.04 -12.22 -6.22
C ALA A 157 -7.39 -12.00 -7.60
N LEU A 158 -6.10 -11.64 -7.65
CA LEU A 158 -5.36 -11.54 -8.91
C LEU A 158 -5.34 -12.87 -9.66
N GLU A 159 -5.07 -13.98 -8.97
CA GLU A 159 -5.02 -15.30 -9.60
C GLU A 159 -6.35 -15.66 -10.28
N ARG A 160 -7.46 -15.47 -9.58
CA ARG A 160 -8.82 -15.80 -10.07
C ARG A 160 -9.34 -14.80 -11.10
N SER A 161 -8.84 -13.58 -11.10
CA SER A 161 -9.30 -12.54 -12.02
C SER A 161 -8.94 -12.87 -13.47
N ALA A 162 -9.91 -12.75 -14.38
CA ALA A 162 -9.65 -12.80 -15.82
C ALA A 162 -9.07 -11.48 -16.35
N ARG A 163 -9.07 -10.41 -15.54
CA ARG A 163 -8.56 -9.09 -15.92
C ARG A 163 -7.04 -9.09 -15.97
N ARG A 164 -6.52 -8.19 -16.80
CA ARG A 164 -5.11 -7.83 -16.89
C ARG A 164 -4.97 -6.35 -16.62
N PHE A 165 -3.82 -5.94 -16.11
CA PHE A 165 -3.61 -4.59 -15.60
C PHE A 165 -2.46 -3.90 -16.33
N ASP A 166 -2.58 -2.59 -16.49
CA ASP A 166 -1.50 -1.72 -16.96
C ASP A 166 -0.52 -1.44 -15.81
N LEU A 167 -1.01 -1.39 -14.58
CA LEU A 167 -0.20 -1.19 -13.38
C LEU A 167 -0.70 -2.11 -12.25
N ILE A 168 0.21 -2.86 -11.64
CA ILE A 168 -0.03 -3.58 -10.40
C ILE A 168 0.93 -3.03 -9.35
N GLU A 169 0.41 -2.55 -8.23
CA GLU A 169 1.19 -2.14 -7.07
C GLU A 169 0.97 -3.14 -5.93
N ALA A 170 2.05 -3.50 -5.23
CA ALA A 170 2.01 -4.41 -4.10
C ALA A 170 2.90 -3.92 -2.94
N ASP A 171 2.27 -3.32 -1.93
CA ASP A 171 2.86 -2.99 -0.62
C ASP A 171 1.89 -3.35 0.53
N PRO A 172 1.58 -4.65 0.69
CA PRO A 172 0.44 -5.06 1.50
C PRO A 172 0.71 -5.11 3.00
N ILE A 173 1.94 -5.44 3.40
CA ILE A 173 2.32 -5.64 4.80
C ILE A 173 3.83 -5.59 4.94
N PHE A 174 4.34 -5.23 6.12
CA PHE A 174 5.77 -5.30 6.39
C PHE A 174 6.34 -6.72 6.11
N PRO A 175 7.55 -6.83 5.51
CA PRO A 175 8.14 -8.13 5.14
C PRO A 175 8.55 -9.03 6.32
N ASP A 176 8.50 -8.53 7.55
CA ASP A 176 8.79 -9.27 8.79
C ASP A 176 7.51 -9.77 9.48
N ARG A 177 6.38 -9.74 8.77
CA ARG A 177 5.07 -10.15 9.30
C ARG A 177 4.69 -11.51 8.78
N ALA A 178 3.96 -12.26 9.62
CA ALA A 178 3.40 -13.55 9.25
C ALA A 178 2.65 -13.46 7.90
N TYR A 179 2.90 -14.43 7.04
CA TYR A 179 2.41 -14.57 5.68
C TYR A 179 2.85 -13.51 4.66
N SER A 180 3.71 -12.55 5.03
CA SER A 180 4.28 -11.58 4.08
C SER A 180 5.09 -12.26 2.97
N GLY A 181 5.64 -13.45 3.24
CA GLY A 181 6.28 -14.31 2.26
C GLY A 181 5.47 -14.57 1.00
N ASN A 182 4.14 -14.67 1.14
CA ASN A 182 3.23 -14.90 0.02
C ASN A 182 3.11 -13.69 -0.91
N LEU A 183 3.61 -12.52 -0.53
CA LEU A 183 3.48 -11.25 -1.23
C LEU A 183 4.85 -10.62 -1.59
N TYR A 184 5.95 -11.27 -1.21
CA TYR A 184 7.32 -10.85 -1.55
C TYR A 184 8.19 -11.99 -2.11
N SER A 185 7.56 -13.08 -2.58
CA SER A 185 8.24 -14.21 -3.22
C SER A 185 8.42 -14.03 -4.73
N VAL A 186 9.38 -14.79 -5.28
CA VAL A 186 9.55 -14.89 -6.74
C VAL A 186 8.27 -15.39 -7.42
N GLU A 187 7.60 -16.38 -6.83
CA GLU A 187 6.37 -16.95 -7.38
C GLU A 187 5.23 -15.92 -7.41
N PHE A 188 5.08 -15.12 -6.36
CA PHE A 188 4.12 -14.03 -6.33
C PHE A 188 4.40 -12.99 -7.40
N PHE A 189 5.64 -12.51 -7.49
CA PHE A 189 6.02 -11.52 -8.51
C PHE A 189 5.81 -12.05 -9.93
N ARG A 190 6.08 -13.34 -10.19
CA ARG A 190 5.77 -13.99 -11.48
C ARG A 190 4.26 -14.05 -11.76
N ARG A 191 3.43 -14.26 -10.74
CA ARG A 191 1.97 -14.19 -10.90
C ARG A 191 1.52 -12.78 -11.27
N CYS A 192 2.05 -11.75 -10.62
CA CYS A 192 1.80 -10.36 -10.99
C CYS A 192 2.23 -10.10 -12.45
N ALA A 193 3.43 -10.56 -12.83
CA ALA A 193 3.93 -10.45 -14.21
C ALA A 193 2.99 -11.11 -15.25
N GLY A 194 2.40 -12.26 -14.91
CA GLY A 194 1.44 -12.97 -15.78
C GLY A 194 0.08 -12.27 -15.92
N LYS A 195 -0.23 -11.30 -15.06
CA LYS A 195 -1.46 -10.49 -15.09
C LYS A 195 -1.26 -9.12 -15.73
N LEU A 196 -0.07 -8.82 -16.24
CA LEU A 196 0.18 -7.59 -17.00
C LEU A 196 -0.46 -7.63 -18.39
N LYS A 197 -0.92 -6.47 -18.85
CA LYS A 197 -1.13 -6.15 -20.27
C LYS A 197 0.24 -5.92 -20.96
N PRO A 198 0.30 -5.91 -22.30
CA PRO A 198 1.49 -5.45 -23.02
C PRO A 198 1.94 -4.06 -22.53
N GLY A 199 3.23 -3.89 -22.28
CA GLY A 199 3.80 -2.67 -21.68
C GLY A 199 3.45 -2.41 -20.21
N GLY A 200 2.72 -3.31 -19.54
CA GLY A 200 2.30 -3.14 -18.16
C GLY A 200 3.46 -3.19 -17.16
N LEU A 201 3.24 -2.62 -15.99
CA LEU A 201 4.25 -2.48 -14.92
C LEU A 201 3.78 -3.12 -13.62
N VAL A 202 4.70 -3.75 -12.88
CA VAL A 202 4.51 -4.08 -11.46
C VAL A 202 5.41 -3.19 -10.63
N CYS A 203 4.91 -2.64 -9.53
CA CYS A 203 5.65 -1.82 -8.60
C CYS A 203 5.55 -2.39 -7.17
N THR A 204 6.63 -2.30 -6.41
CA THR A 204 6.65 -2.66 -4.98
C THR A 204 7.72 -1.90 -4.21
N TRP A 205 7.60 -1.86 -2.89
CA TRP A 205 8.66 -1.48 -1.97
C TRP A 205 9.60 -2.68 -1.74
N ALA A 206 10.91 -2.50 -1.92
CA ALA A 206 11.90 -3.57 -1.79
C ALA A 206 12.97 -3.25 -0.71
N PRO A 207 12.60 -3.25 0.59
CA PRO A 207 13.48 -2.78 1.67
C PRO A 207 14.67 -3.68 1.94
N THR A 208 14.57 -4.97 1.59
CA THR A 208 15.65 -5.93 1.85
C THR A 208 16.34 -6.32 0.55
N ALA A 209 17.62 -6.68 0.64
CA ALA A 209 18.37 -7.19 -0.50
C ALA A 209 17.74 -8.45 -1.11
N ARG A 210 17.04 -9.24 -0.28
CA ARG A 210 16.37 -10.47 -0.69
C ARG A 210 15.10 -10.20 -1.48
N ILE A 211 14.24 -9.27 -1.04
CA ILE A 211 13.05 -8.85 -1.80
C ILE A 211 13.47 -8.26 -3.14
N TYR A 212 14.47 -7.37 -3.11
CA TYR A 212 15.04 -6.78 -4.33
C TYR A 212 15.54 -7.85 -5.32
N ALA A 213 16.31 -8.84 -4.83
CA ALA A 213 16.79 -9.94 -5.66
C ALA A 213 15.66 -10.84 -6.19
N SER A 214 14.62 -11.07 -5.38
CA SER A 214 13.45 -11.89 -5.74
C SER A 214 12.63 -11.21 -6.84
N PHE A 215 12.44 -9.89 -6.73
CA PHE A 215 11.80 -9.07 -7.76
C PHE A 215 12.58 -9.11 -9.08
N HIS A 216 13.91 -8.93 -9.03
CA HIS A 216 14.79 -9.08 -10.19
C HIS A 216 14.81 -10.48 -10.81
N ALA A 217 14.51 -11.53 -10.04
CA ALA A 217 14.41 -12.88 -10.55
C ALA A 217 13.07 -13.16 -11.26
N ALA A 218 12.06 -12.32 -11.03
CA ALA A 218 10.74 -12.42 -11.64
C ALA A 218 10.57 -11.56 -12.91
N PHE A 219 11.31 -10.44 -13.02
CA PHE A 219 11.18 -9.50 -14.15
C PHE A 219 12.48 -9.38 -14.98
N PRO A 220 12.40 -9.49 -16.32
CA PRO A 220 13.56 -9.26 -17.19
C PRO A 220 13.99 -7.80 -17.27
N HIS A 221 13.06 -6.85 -17.08
CA HIS A 221 13.31 -5.42 -17.16
C HIS A 221 12.88 -4.75 -15.86
N VAL A 222 13.82 -4.05 -15.21
CA VAL A 222 13.59 -3.38 -13.93
C VAL A 222 14.14 -1.96 -13.98
N VAL A 223 13.32 -1.00 -13.56
CA VAL A 223 13.65 0.42 -13.36
C VAL A 223 13.27 0.80 -11.94
N GLY A 224 13.96 1.76 -11.33
CA GLY A 224 13.55 2.26 -10.03
C GLY A 224 14.59 3.16 -9.38
N LEU A 225 14.41 3.40 -8.09
CA LEU A 225 15.32 4.22 -7.29
C LEU A 225 16.45 3.37 -6.71
N GLU A 226 17.66 3.93 -6.62
CA GLU A 226 18.84 3.22 -6.09
C GLU A 226 18.68 2.80 -4.62
N ASN A 227 17.96 3.60 -3.84
CA ASN A 227 17.64 3.30 -2.44
C ASN A 227 16.59 2.19 -2.30
N ARG A 228 16.06 1.66 -3.42
CA ARG A 228 15.09 0.56 -3.49
C ARG A 228 13.76 0.85 -2.80
N SER A 229 13.47 2.12 -2.51
CA SER A 229 12.18 2.51 -1.95
C SER A 229 11.04 2.31 -2.96
N ILE A 230 11.36 2.32 -4.26
CA ILE A 230 10.45 2.01 -5.36
C ILE A 230 11.21 1.18 -6.39
N VAL A 231 10.73 -0.03 -6.69
CA VAL A 231 11.20 -0.84 -7.81
C VAL A 231 10.04 -1.18 -8.74
N VAL A 232 10.27 -1.06 -10.03
CA VAL A 232 9.27 -1.23 -11.09
C VAL A 232 9.78 -2.25 -12.10
N GLY A 233 8.99 -3.28 -12.38
CA GLY A 233 9.33 -4.40 -13.24
C GLY A 233 8.33 -4.56 -14.38
N SER A 234 8.81 -5.06 -15.52
CA SER A 234 7.96 -5.38 -16.67
C SER A 234 8.48 -6.59 -17.44
N ASN A 235 7.58 -7.21 -18.21
CA ASN A 235 7.92 -8.24 -19.19
C ASN A 235 8.59 -7.65 -20.44
N GLU A 236 8.41 -6.35 -20.69
CA GLU A 236 8.96 -5.63 -21.84
C GLU A 236 9.96 -4.56 -21.38
N PRO A 237 10.88 -4.10 -22.26
CA PRO A 237 11.80 -3.02 -21.92
C PRO A 237 11.04 -1.76 -21.46
N ILE A 238 11.43 -1.21 -20.31
CA ILE A 238 10.90 0.05 -19.79
C ILE A 238 11.82 1.17 -20.31
N PRO A 239 11.40 2.01 -21.28
CA PRO A 239 12.23 3.10 -21.79
C PRO A 239 12.43 4.15 -20.69
N VAL A 240 13.68 4.47 -20.39
CA VAL A 240 14.01 5.55 -19.45
C VAL A 240 13.92 6.87 -20.21
N ASP A 241 12.72 7.46 -20.19
CA ASP A 241 12.40 8.74 -20.81
C ASP A 241 12.05 9.77 -19.73
N VAL A 242 13.10 10.34 -19.13
CA VAL A 242 12.96 11.29 -18.02
C VAL A 242 12.21 12.54 -18.46
N GLU A 243 12.38 12.99 -19.70
CA GLU A 243 11.68 14.17 -20.22
C GLU A 243 10.17 13.91 -20.28
N ALA A 244 9.75 12.77 -20.83
CA ALA A 244 8.34 12.39 -20.85
C ALA A 244 7.77 12.21 -19.44
N TRP A 245 8.53 11.61 -18.50
CA TRP A 245 8.07 11.45 -17.12
C TRP A 245 7.91 12.79 -16.40
N VAL A 246 8.84 13.72 -16.57
CA VAL A 246 8.74 15.07 -16.01
C VAL A 246 7.55 15.82 -16.62
N ALA A 247 7.37 15.75 -17.94
CA ALA A 247 6.24 16.37 -18.62
C ALA A 247 4.89 15.84 -18.10
N ARG A 248 4.77 14.52 -17.87
CA ARG A 248 3.57 13.91 -17.26
C ARG A 248 3.37 14.37 -15.81
N ALA A 249 4.43 14.34 -14.99
CA ALA A 249 4.37 14.70 -13.56
C ALA A 249 4.00 16.17 -13.32
N THR A 250 4.36 17.04 -14.28
CA THR A 250 4.08 18.48 -14.27
C THR A 250 2.87 18.87 -15.11
N SER A 251 2.16 17.91 -15.69
CA SER A 251 0.94 18.18 -16.45
C SER A 251 -0.12 18.84 -15.56
N PRO A 252 -0.95 19.75 -16.09
CA PRO A 252 -1.97 20.44 -15.28
C PRO A 252 -2.92 19.48 -14.55
N ALA A 253 -3.29 18.37 -15.18
CA ALA A 253 -4.17 17.36 -14.58
C ALA A 253 -3.52 16.68 -13.36
N VAL A 254 -2.25 16.26 -13.47
CA VAL A 254 -1.53 15.61 -12.38
C VAL A 254 -1.27 16.60 -11.23
N VAL A 255 -0.84 17.82 -11.54
CA VAL A 255 -0.60 18.86 -10.52
C VAL A 255 -1.89 19.25 -9.80
N SER A 256 -3.01 19.35 -10.53
CA SER A 256 -4.31 19.61 -9.92
C SER A 256 -4.77 18.48 -9.00
N TYR A 257 -4.40 17.23 -9.31
CA TYR A 257 -4.81 16.06 -8.54
C TYR A 257 -3.93 15.85 -7.30
N LEU A 258 -2.60 15.81 -7.48
CA LEU A 258 -1.64 15.53 -6.41
C LEU A 258 -1.30 16.76 -5.55
N GLY A 259 -1.48 17.96 -6.10
CA GLY A 259 -0.95 19.19 -5.54
C GLY A 259 0.50 19.46 -5.98
N ALA A 260 0.89 20.74 -5.99
CA ALA A 260 2.18 21.17 -6.51
C ALA A 260 3.38 20.56 -5.75
N GLU A 261 3.30 20.47 -4.42
CA GLU A 261 4.38 19.93 -3.59
C GLU A 261 4.66 18.46 -3.92
N LEU A 262 3.63 17.61 -3.87
CA LEU A 262 3.79 16.19 -4.17
C LEU A 262 4.19 15.96 -5.64
N SER A 263 3.65 16.71 -6.60
CA SER A 263 4.10 16.65 -7.99
C SER A 263 5.59 16.96 -8.14
N GLN A 264 6.12 17.95 -7.40
CA GLN A 264 7.56 18.23 -7.40
C GLN A 264 8.37 17.10 -6.75
N GLU A 265 7.87 16.49 -5.68
CA GLU A 265 8.51 15.31 -5.11
C GLU A 265 8.55 14.15 -6.11
N VAL A 266 7.45 13.91 -6.85
CA VAL A 266 7.40 12.91 -7.94
C VAL A 266 8.44 13.21 -9.03
N VAL A 267 8.54 14.47 -9.49
CA VAL A 267 9.57 14.91 -10.45
C VAL A 267 10.98 14.52 -9.96
N LYS A 268 11.29 14.82 -8.69
CA LYS A 268 12.59 14.46 -8.09
C LYS A 268 12.85 12.95 -8.09
N ARG A 269 11.81 12.10 -7.97
CA ARG A 269 11.96 10.63 -7.99
C ARG A 269 12.11 10.11 -9.42
N VAL A 270 11.28 10.56 -10.36
CA VAL A 270 11.37 10.07 -11.75
C VAL A 270 12.68 10.46 -12.42
N GLN A 271 13.25 11.64 -12.09
CA GLN A 271 14.58 12.04 -12.54
C GLN A 271 15.72 11.16 -12.00
N LYS A 272 15.51 10.51 -10.86
CA LYS A 272 16.47 9.59 -10.23
C LYS A 272 16.22 8.13 -10.62
N CYS A 273 15.11 7.83 -11.29
CA CYS A 273 14.81 6.49 -11.75
C CYS A 273 15.75 6.11 -12.89
N LYS A 274 16.25 4.89 -12.84
CA LYS A 274 17.11 4.33 -13.89
C LYS A 274 16.93 2.83 -14.00
N THR A 275 17.39 2.27 -15.10
CA THR A 275 17.50 0.83 -15.26
C THR A 275 18.33 0.25 -14.13
N LEU A 276 17.73 -0.69 -13.39
CA LEU A 276 18.38 -1.40 -12.32
C LEU A 276 18.97 -2.68 -12.90
N VAL A 277 20.28 -2.86 -12.76
CA VAL A 277 20.97 -4.06 -13.22
C VAL A 277 21.11 -4.99 -12.03
N ARG A 278 20.87 -6.28 -12.26
CA ARG A 278 21.16 -7.32 -11.26
C ARG A 278 22.66 -7.33 -11.01
N THR A 279 23.11 -6.74 -9.90
CA THR A 279 24.53 -6.76 -9.53
C THR A 279 24.89 -8.17 -9.07
N GLY A 280 25.80 -8.83 -9.79
CA GLY A 280 26.17 -10.23 -9.59
C GLY A 280 27.00 -10.53 -8.33
N ARG A 281 26.86 -9.78 -7.23
CA ARG A 281 27.65 -9.99 -6.01
C ARG A 281 26.81 -10.45 -4.82
N ARG A 282 27.21 -11.63 -4.33
CA ARG A 282 26.62 -12.55 -3.33
C ARG A 282 25.32 -13.21 -3.79
N ALA A 283 25.30 -14.55 -3.70
CA ALA A 283 24.08 -15.33 -3.70
C ALA A 283 23.26 -14.90 -2.47
N VAL A 284 22.44 -13.87 -2.65
CA VAL A 284 21.39 -13.55 -1.69
C VAL A 284 20.31 -14.58 -1.92
N ASP A 285 20.04 -15.42 -0.93
CA ASP A 285 18.90 -16.34 -0.98
C ASP A 285 17.64 -15.55 -1.30
N LEU A 286 16.84 -16.04 -2.25
CA LEU A 286 15.58 -15.43 -2.66
C LEU A 286 14.46 -15.80 -1.68
N ASN A 287 13.38 -15.02 -1.69
CA ASN A 287 12.13 -15.45 -1.11
C ASN A 287 11.42 -16.37 -2.09
N HIS A 288 11.09 -17.55 -1.60
CA HIS A 288 10.16 -18.46 -2.26
C HIS A 288 8.94 -18.63 -1.38
N ASP A 289 7.79 -18.96 -1.97
CA ASP A 289 6.56 -19.23 -1.21
C ASP A 289 6.77 -20.20 -0.04
N LEU A 290 7.54 -21.27 -0.27
CA LEU A 290 7.82 -22.30 0.73
C LEU A 290 9.02 -21.96 1.63
N PHE A 291 9.78 -20.92 1.29
CA PHE A 291 10.95 -20.47 2.05
C PHE A 291 11.00 -18.94 2.13
N PRO A 292 10.02 -18.28 2.79
CA PRO A 292 9.94 -16.84 2.87
C PRO A 292 10.87 -16.30 3.96
N ARG A 293 12.16 -16.18 3.66
CA ARG A 293 13.18 -15.90 4.66
C ARG A 293 13.09 -14.51 5.29
N ASP A 294 12.48 -13.51 4.64
CA ASP A 294 12.30 -12.18 5.26
C ASP A 294 11.25 -12.22 6.38
N GLU A 295 10.24 -13.08 6.26
CA GLU A 295 9.15 -13.23 7.23
C GLU A 295 9.66 -13.65 8.62
N PHE A 296 10.80 -14.33 8.67
CA PHE A 296 11.44 -14.83 9.90
C PHE A 296 12.74 -14.08 10.24
N LEU A 297 12.93 -12.87 9.70
CA LEU A 297 14.14 -12.08 9.95
C LEU A 297 14.23 -11.56 11.39
N THR A 298 13.09 -11.36 12.03
CA THR A 298 12.97 -11.03 13.45
C THR A 298 12.41 -12.24 14.23
N PRO A 299 13.01 -12.59 15.37
CA PRO A 299 12.59 -13.74 16.18
C PRO A 299 11.24 -13.57 16.86
#